data_AF-R5NKH1-F1
#
_entry.id   AF-R5NKH1-F1
#
_cell.length_a   1.000
_cell.length_b   1.000
_cell.length_c   1.000
_cell.angle_alpha   90.00
_cell.angle_beta   90.00
_cell.angle_gamma   90.00
#
_symmetry.space_group_name_H-M   'P 1'
#
loop_
_entity.id
_entity.type
_entity.pdbx_description
1 polymer ?
#
loop_
_entity_poly.entity_id
_entity_poly.type
_entity_poly.pdbx_seq_one_letter_code
_entity_poly.pdbx_strand_id
1 'polypeptide(L)' 'MYSLLVVDDEEKIRTIIRKYGEFEGYKLQRYQME' A
#
# COMPACT_ATOMS: atom_id res chain seq x y z
N MET A 1 4.91 8.85 -12.57
CA MET A 1 4.90 7.58 -11.81
C MET A 1 4.29 7.88 -10.45
N TYR A 2 3.20 7.23 -10.07
CA TYR A 2 2.42 7.57 -8.88
C TYR A 2 2.78 6.65 -7.71
N SER A 3 2.80 7.21 -6.50
CA SER A 3 3.09 6.50 -5.25
C SER A 3 1.89 6.55 -4.33
N LEU A 4 1.57 5.40 -3.72
CA LEU A 4 0.46 5.26 -2.76
C LEU A 4 1.03 5.01 -1.36
N LEU A 5 0.59 5.84 -0.40
CA LEU A 5 0.87 5.70 1.02
C LEU A 5 -0.34 5.06 1.70
N VAL A 6 -0.16 3.88 2.27
CA VAL A 6 -1.25 3.14 2.94
C VAL A 6 -0.96 3.09 4.43
N VAL A 7 -1.69 3.92 5.19
CA VAL A 7 -1.62 3.98 6.66
C VAL A 7 -2.96 3.46 7.18
N ASP A 8 -2.97 2.19 7.58
CA ASP A 8 -4.12 1.47 8.12
C ASP A 8 -3.62 0.51 9.20
N ASP A 9 -4.41 0.14 10.20
CA ASP A 9 -3.99 -0.76 11.29
C ASP A 9 -4.29 -2.23 10.97
N GLU A 10 -5.19 -2.50 10.03
CA GLU A 10 -5.62 -3.85 9.66
C GLU A 10 -4.78 -4.44 8.53
N GLU A 11 -4.08 -5.54 8.82
CA GLU A 11 -3.21 -6.23 7.84
C GLU A 11 -3.97 -6.76 6.62
N LYS A 12 -5.22 -7.17 6.80
CA LYS A 12 -6.08 -7.69 5.72
C LYS A 12 -6.38 -6.62 4.67
N ILE A 13 -6.73 -5.41 5.12
CA ILE A 13 -7.03 -4.28 4.24
C ILE A 13 -5.76 -3.88 3.47
N ARG A 14 -4.63 -3.76 4.18
CA ARG A 14 -3.32 -3.45 3.57
C ARG A 14 -2.91 -4.46 2.49
N THR A 15 -3.19 -5.73 2.73
CA THR A 15 -2.89 -6.81 1.78
C THR A 15 -3.71 -6.69 0.50
N ILE A 16 -5.00 -6.36 0.62
CA ILE A 16 -5.89 -6.19 -0.53
C ILE A 16 -5.45 -4.97 -1.35
N ILE A 17 -5.25 -3.81 -0.71
CA ILE A 17 -4.81 -2.58 -1.38
C ILE A 17 -3.47 -2.81 -2.10
N ARG A 18 -2.55 -3.57 -1.49
CA ARG A 18 -1.28 -3.91 -2.13
C ARG A 18 -1.46 -4.71 -3.42
N LYS A 19 -2.28 -5.76 -3.40
CA LYS A 19 -2.52 -6.62 -4.56
C LYS A 19 -3.07 -5.82 -5.74
N TYR A 20 -4.03 -4.94 -5.49
CA TYR A 20 -4.60 -4.09 -6.54
C TYR A 20 -3.62 -3.00 -7.01
N GLY A 21 -2.89 -2.37 -6.09
CA GLY A 21 -1.90 -1.36 -6.43
C GLY A 21 -0.77 -1.91 -7.30
N GLU A 22 -0.26 -3.11 -7.00
CA GLU A 22 0.76 -3.80 -7.80
C GLU A 22 0.24 -4.20 -9.18
N PHE A 23 -1.01 -4.69 -9.27
CA PHE A 23 -1.65 -5.05 -10.54
C PHE A 23 -1.79 -3.85 -11.47
N GLU A 24 -2.15 -2.68 -10.93
CA GLU A 24 -2.33 -1.44 -11.69
C GLU A 24 -1.00 -0.69 -11.96
N GLY A 25 0.14 -1.21 -11.50
CA GLY A 25 1.47 -0.65 -11.76
C GLY A 25 1.91 0.47 -10.80
N TYR A 26 1.28 0.60 -9.63
CA TYR A 26 1.69 1.54 -8.59
C TYR A 26 2.86 1.00 -7.77
N LYS A 27 3.76 1.92 -7.38
CA LYS A 27 4.80 1.62 -6.39
C LYS A 27 4.30 2.00 -5.00
N LEU A 28 4.27 1.00 -4.12
CA LEU A 28 3.77 1.14 -2.76
C LEU A 28 4.92 1.38 -1.79
N GLN A 29 4.79 2.40 -0.93
CA GLN A 29 5.72 2.65 0.17
C GLN A 29 5.03 2.37 1.50
N ARG A 30 5.76 1.73 2.41
CA ARG A 30 5.34 1.60 3.81
C ARG A 30 5.85 2.80 4.59
N TYR A 31 4.95 3.41 5.35
CA TYR A 31 5.33 4.34 6.40
C TYR A 31 5.58 3.53 7.67
N GLN A 32 6.77 3.65 8.25
CA GLN A 32 7.03 3.25 9.62
C GLN A 32 7.23 4.54 10.41
N MET A 33 6.40 4.75 11.42
CA MET A 33 6.67 5.80 12.41
C MET A 33 7.65 5.21 13.42
N GLU A 34 8.90 5.66 13.37
CA GLU A 34 9.79 5.60 14.54
C GLU A 34 9.47 6.78 15.47
#